data_AF-A0A6A5BCW5-F1
#
_entry.id   AF-A0A6A5BCW5-F1
#
_cell.length_a   1.000
_cell.length_b   1.000
_cell.length_c   1.000
_cell.angle_alpha   90.00
_cell.angle_beta   90.00
_cell.angle_gamma   90.00
#
_symmetry.space_group_name_H-M   'P 1'
#
loop_
_entity.id
_entity.type
_entity.pdbx_description
1 polymer ?
#
loop_
_entity_poly.entity_id
_entity_poly.type
_entity_poly.pdbx_seq_one_letter_code
_entity_poly.pdbx_strand_id
1 'polypeptide(L)'
;MMYEMNNSSSSLSKKPTTNSSFYNKTWTGIVNQNNNGADSTGSQSTAGFDSPKLGGVGDFPHQQQHEQSAILNPGGGEGDGPAWMRSFRFFGLRLKTVTALLMTSIVVVCLCSLGLSLSFEFSFRNVERGFGEESVKKLSNSLHDDFDVLFNKLYEYAAWDDVFNIVQEQSVQKADVLLNEYFSCDYMKRANLNYIMMYFPNQTFFRGVNCFGGVKRQCYTSTESGSTRFSSFKLVNDWSGQQAVVIRTDISREVYSLGWLSFLYTAIAILALVILMAIAVMIFVEFVVLRRVLKIGRFVRSVTNENDLSRRLVNMSSDELGDLSADINGMLVALEVSQSKLANDNLMMQNILERTAIEEEKSRCILNSITDFVVTVECSSGLIININSSFENKILKKKTSIATFHEIHTF
;
A
#
# COMPACT_ATOMS: atom_id res chain seq x y z
N MET A 1 20.58 -51.55 -45.55
CA MET A 1 21.52 -52.31 -44.68
C MET A 1 21.35 -51.83 -43.25
N MET A 2 20.94 -52.70 -42.32
CA MET A 2 21.14 -52.49 -40.88
C MET A 2 22.17 -53.47 -40.37
N TYR A 3 23.07 -52.98 -39.51
CA TYR A 3 23.90 -53.78 -38.63
C TYR A 3 23.10 -54.03 -37.34
N GLU A 4 23.12 -55.27 -36.88
CA GLU A 4 22.71 -55.68 -35.54
C GLU A 4 23.67 -55.07 -34.51
N MET A 5 23.16 -54.33 -33.51
CA MET A 5 23.96 -53.90 -32.37
C MET A 5 23.75 -54.85 -31.21
N ASN A 6 24.80 -55.62 -30.95
CA ASN A 6 24.95 -56.41 -29.76
C ASN A 6 25.21 -55.49 -28.56
N ASN A 7 24.53 -55.78 -27.45
CA ASN A 7 24.65 -55.08 -26.18
C ASN A 7 26.10 -55.13 -25.66
N SER A 8 26.74 -53.98 -25.47
CA SER A 8 27.81 -53.86 -24.48
C SER A 8 27.90 -52.45 -23.91
N SER A 9 27.71 -52.40 -22.61
CA SER A 9 28.04 -51.30 -21.71
C SER A 9 29.51 -50.90 -21.86
N SER A 10 29.77 -49.64 -22.18
CA SER A 10 30.91 -48.92 -21.58
C SER A 10 30.75 -47.41 -21.70
N SER A 11 30.86 -46.77 -20.54
CA SER A 11 31.05 -45.34 -20.34
C SER A 11 32.21 -44.79 -21.16
N LEU A 12 32.04 -43.63 -21.80
CA LEU A 12 33.01 -42.55 -21.69
C LEU A 12 32.42 -41.20 -22.12
N SER A 13 32.43 -40.27 -21.16
CA SER A 13 32.22 -38.84 -21.29
C SER A 13 33.14 -38.22 -22.36
N LYS A 14 32.56 -37.45 -23.29
CA LYS A 14 33.21 -36.29 -23.94
C LYS A 14 32.15 -35.27 -24.36
N LYS A 15 32.12 -34.15 -23.63
CA LYS A 15 31.35 -32.93 -23.96
C LYS A 15 31.83 -32.34 -25.30
N PRO A 16 30.93 -31.80 -26.14
CA PRO A 16 31.28 -30.74 -27.08
C PRO A 16 31.02 -29.37 -26.47
N THR A 17 31.99 -28.50 -26.67
CA THR A 17 32.06 -27.08 -26.34
C THR A 17 30.95 -26.26 -27.02
N THR A 18 30.14 -25.58 -26.21
CA THR A 18 29.22 -24.52 -26.67
C THR A 18 29.98 -23.21 -26.85
N ASN A 19 30.19 -22.81 -28.11
CA ASN A 19 30.44 -21.41 -28.45
C ASN A 19 29.08 -20.71 -28.59
N SER A 20 28.69 -19.92 -27.60
CA SER A 20 27.60 -18.95 -27.72
C SER A 20 28.16 -17.55 -27.50
N SER A 21 28.29 -16.80 -28.60
CA SER A 21 28.58 -15.38 -28.60
C SER A 21 27.39 -14.62 -29.19
N PHE A 22 27.06 -13.48 -28.57
CA PHE A 22 26.08 -12.45 -28.97
C PHE A 22 24.61 -12.83 -28.71
N TYR A 23 23.89 -12.17 -27.80
CA TYR A 23 23.66 -10.73 -27.67
C TYR A 23 23.65 -10.23 -26.22
N ASN A 24 24.16 -9.01 -26.05
CA ASN A 24 24.19 -8.24 -24.81
C ASN A 24 23.45 -6.91 -25.02
N LYS A 25 22.98 -6.31 -23.90
CA LYS A 25 22.26 -5.01 -23.69
C LYS A 25 20.76 -5.16 -23.43
N THR A 26 20.16 -4.60 -22.38
CA THR A 26 20.61 -3.69 -21.31
C THR A 26 19.53 -3.68 -20.22
N TRP A 27 19.91 -3.86 -18.95
CA TRP A 27 19.11 -3.44 -17.79
C TRP A 27 20.05 -2.78 -16.77
N THR A 28 19.85 -1.49 -16.53
CA THR A 28 20.53 -0.72 -15.49
C THR A 28 19.71 -0.81 -14.20
N GLY A 29 20.17 -1.64 -13.26
CA GLY A 29 19.72 -1.64 -11.88
C GLY A 29 20.75 -0.94 -11.00
N ILE A 30 20.32 0.10 -10.31
CA ILE A 30 21.11 0.88 -9.35
C ILE A 30 21.33 0.02 -8.09
N VAL A 31 22.59 -0.28 -7.78
CA VAL A 31 23.02 -0.89 -6.51
C VAL A 31 23.68 0.19 -5.67
N ASN A 32 23.17 0.32 -4.44
CA ASN A 32 23.64 1.20 -3.38
C ASN A 32 24.89 0.58 -2.73
N GLN A 33 25.99 1.35 -2.67
CA GLN A 33 27.22 0.95 -1.96
C GLN A 33 27.19 1.51 -0.53
N ASN A 34 27.15 0.61 0.45
CA ASN A 34 27.68 0.84 1.79
C ASN A 34 29.02 0.10 1.89
N ASN A 35 30.09 0.80 2.25
CA ASN A 35 31.10 0.35 3.21
C ASN A 35 32.17 1.42 3.41
N ASN A 36 32.42 1.71 4.68
CA ASN A 36 33.69 2.02 5.37
C ASN A 36 33.27 2.11 6.85
N GLY A 37 33.77 1.36 7.83
CA GLY A 37 35.05 0.66 7.95
C GLY A 37 35.74 1.17 9.23
N ALA A 38 36.29 0.23 10.01
CA ALA A 38 37.12 0.37 11.23
C ALA A 38 36.36 0.48 12.56
N ASP A 39 36.28 -0.57 13.37
CA ASP A 39 37.33 -1.22 14.20
C ASP A 39 37.66 -0.44 15.48
N SER A 40 37.33 -1.01 16.65
CA SER A 40 38.33 -1.59 17.56
C SER A 40 37.75 -1.95 18.94
N THR A 41 37.91 -3.23 19.29
CA THR A 41 38.34 -3.80 20.58
C THR A 41 37.72 -3.34 21.90
N GLY A 42 37.21 -4.29 22.69
CA GLY A 42 37.04 -4.12 24.14
C GLY A 42 36.18 -5.20 24.79
N SER A 43 36.83 -6.21 25.35
CA SER A 43 36.30 -7.41 26.00
C SER A 43 35.85 -7.22 27.46
N GLN A 44 35.01 -8.17 27.94
CA GLN A 44 34.74 -8.57 29.35
C GLN A 44 33.90 -7.59 30.20
N SER A 45 33.11 -7.96 31.22
CA SER A 45 32.44 -9.17 31.69
C SER A 45 31.63 -8.77 32.95
N THR A 46 30.43 -9.37 33.14
CA THR A 46 29.81 -9.76 34.45
C THR A 46 29.54 -8.75 35.58
N ALA A 47 28.23 -8.53 35.82
CA ALA A 47 27.44 -8.73 37.07
C ALA A 47 27.97 -8.38 38.49
N GLY A 48 27.10 -7.73 39.28
CA GLY A 48 27.08 -7.70 40.76
C GLY A 48 26.67 -6.34 41.34
N PHE A 49 25.41 -6.09 41.71
CA PHE A 49 24.82 -6.19 43.07
C PHE A 49 25.40 -5.18 44.10
N ASP A 50 24.62 -4.13 44.46
CA ASP A 50 24.24 -3.75 45.84
C ASP A 50 23.60 -2.34 45.93
N SER A 51 22.58 -2.22 46.78
CA SER A 51 21.85 -1.00 47.18
C SER A 51 22.32 -0.55 48.60
N PRO A 52 21.63 0.36 49.32
CA PRO A 52 21.63 1.84 49.26
C PRO A 52 22.02 2.52 50.60
N LYS A 53 22.35 3.82 50.62
CA LYS A 53 22.30 4.71 51.82
C LYS A 53 22.03 6.16 51.39
N LEU A 54 20.93 6.83 51.78
CA LEU A 54 20.56 7.49 53.05
C LEU A 54 21.32 8.80 53.38
N GLY A 55 20.60 9.94 53.34
CA GLY A 55 20.64 10.99 54.39
C GLY A 55 21.09 12.41 54.02
N GLY A 56 20.22 13.41 54.36
CA GLY A 56 20.57 14.83 54.60
C GLY A 56 19.88 15.81 53.63
N VAL A 57 18.67 16.36 53.90
CA VAL A 57 18.28 17.46 54.83
C VAL A 57 18.90 18.82 54.47
N GLY A 58 18.04 19.79 54.14
CA GLY A 58 18.36 21.22 54.02
C GLY A 58 17.19 22.04 53.46
N ASP A 59 16.54 22.82 54.33
CA ASP A 59 15.34 23.63 54.13
C ASP A 59 15.47 24.88 53.21
N PHE A 60 14.33 25.21 52.57
CA PHE A 60 13.70 26.49 52.16
C PHE A 60 14.37 27.85 52.52
N PRO A 61 14.12 28.97 51.75
CA PRO A 61 12.77 29.45 51.46
C PRO A 61 12.47 30.14 50.11
N HIS A 62 11.16 30.36 49.94
CA HIS A 62 10.43 31.06 48.90
C HIS A 62 10.94 32.47 48.54
N GLN A 63 10.81 32.82 47.25
CA GLN A 63 10.47 34.18 46.86
C GLN A 63 9.61 34.18 45.58
N GLN A 64 8.36 34.59 45.73
CA GLN A 64 7.50 35.08 44.65
C GLN A 64 7.91 36.52 44.34
N GLN A 65 7.98 36.90 43.05
CA GLN A 65 7.60 38.24 42.62
C GLN A 65 7.22 38.25 41.13
N HIS A 66 6.13 38.98 40.88
CA HIS A 66 5.49 39.29 39.61
C HIS A 66 6.33 40.25 38.74
N GLU A 67 6.27 40.10 37.42
CA GLU A 67 6.27 41.19 36.42
C GLU A 67 5.84 40.60 35.05
N GLN A 68 4.56 40.72 34.67
CA GLN A 68 4.01 41.69 33.70
C GLN A 68 4.57 41.64 32.26
N SER A 69 3.72 41.09 31.38
CA SER A 69 3.38 41.54 30.01
C SER A 69 4.51 41.94 29.05
N ALA A 70 4.84 41.01 28.14
CA ALA A 70 5.22 41.35 26.77
C ALA A 70 4.23 40.69 25.81
N ILE A 71 3.33 41.51 25.25
CA ILE A 71 2.55 41.17 24.06
C ILE A 71 3.56 41.09 22.91
N LEU A 72 4.07 39.88 22.64
CA LEU A 72 4.79 39.58 21.41
C LEU A 72 3.76 39.27 20.33
N ASN A 73 3.54 40.28 19.50
CA ASN A 73 2.88 40.26 18.21
C ASN A 73 3.34 39.03 17.37
N PRO A 74 2.48 38.07 16.97
CA PRO A 74 2.87 37.08 15.97
C PRO A 74 2.56 37.66 14.59
N GLY A 75 3.25 38.74 14.24
CA GLY A 75 3.25 39.35 12.92
C GLY A 75 4.62 39.15 12.29
N GLY A 76 4.90 37.96 11.76
CA GLY A 76 6.16 37.71 11.08
C GLY A 76 6.39 36.25 10.66
N GLY A 77 6.10 35.96 9.39
CA GLY A 77 6.86 34.98 8.61
C GLY A 77 6.54 33.50 8.81
N GLU A 78 5.28 33.08 8.71
CA GLU A 78 4.97 31.66 8.47
C GLU A 78 5.05 31.41 6.96
N GLY A 79 6.10 30.71 6.53
CA GLY A 79 6.43 30.46 5.13
C GLY A 79 5.22 30.01 4.32
N ASP A 80 5.01 30.68 3.19
CA ASP A 80 3.93 30.41 2.25
C ASP A 80 4.05 28.98 1.69
N GLY A 81 3.44 28.02 2.38
CA GLY A 81 3.24 26.67 1.84
C GLY A 81 2.49 26.74 0.50
N PRO A 82 2.72 25.78 -0.41
CA PRO A 82 2.23 25.83 -1.78
C PRO A 82 0.71 26.02 -1.83
N ALA A 83 0.22 26.80 -2.81
CA ALA A 83 -1.16 27.29 -2.88
C ALA A 83 -2.25 26.20 -2.75
N TRP A 84 -1.94 24.95 -3.13
CA TRP A 84 -2.84 23.81 -2.93
C TRP A 84 -3.14 23.51 -1.45
N MET A 85 -2.25 23.82 -0.51
CA MET A 85 -2.48 23.65 0.94
C MET A 85 -3.49 24.65 1.51
N ARG A 86 -3.59 25.87 0.95
CA ARG A 86 -4.54 26.89 1.42
C ARG A 86 -5.99 26.51 1.10
N SER A 87 -6.20 25.83 -0.03
CA SER A 87 -7.54 25.38 -0.46
C SER A 87 -8.16 24.36 0.50
N PHE A 88 -7.34 23.51 1.14
CA PHE A 88 -7.83 22.53 2.13
C PHE A 88 -8.30 23.15 3.45
N ARG A 89 -7.97 24.41 3.77
CA ARG A 89 -8.42 25.05 5.03
C ARG A 89 -9.91 25.43 5.02
N PHE A 90 -10.53 25.57 3.85
CA PHE A 90 -11.92 26.03 3.71
C PHE A 90 -12.97 24.91 3.67
N PHE A 91 -12.56 23.65 3.56
CA PHE A 91 -13.50 22.54 3.44
C PHE A 91 -13.84 21.91 4.80
N GLY A 92 -15.14 21.76 5.06
CA GLY A 92 -15.66 21.14 6.28
C GLY A 92 -15.15 19.69 6.46
N LEU A 93 -15.15 19.22 7.70
CA LEU A 93 -14.61 17.89 8.08
C LEU A 93 -15.14 16.76 7.18
N ARG A 94 -16.41 16.85 6.77
CA ARG A 94 -17.07 15.89 5.88
C ARG A 94 -16.39 15.76 4.52
N LEU A 95 -16.07 16.89 3.88
CA LEU A 95 -15.48 16.82 2.54
C LEU A 95 -14.08 16.24 2.62
N LYS A 96 -13.29 16.57 3.66
CA LYS A 96 -11.94 16.03 3.84
C LYS A 96 -11.94 14.52 4.03
N THR A 97 -12.83 13.99 4.86
CA THR A 97 -12.92 12.55 5.11
C THR A 97 -13.44 11.80 3.90
N VAL A 98 -14.44 12.35 3.19
CA VAL A 98 -14.99 11.75 1.97
C VAL A 98 -13.98 11.79 0.81
N THR A 99 -13.26 12.90 0.62
CA THR A 99 -12.23 12.98 -0.43
C THR A 99 -11.05 12.07 -0.12
N ALA A 100 -10.61 11.98 1.14
CA ALA A 100 -9.57 11.05 1.55
C ALA A 100 -9.98 9.59 1.28
N LEU A 101 -11.19 9.18 1.69
CA LEU A 101 -11.71 7.83 1.46
C LEU A 101 -11.86 7.52 -0.03
N LEU A 102 -12.37 8.46 -0.81
CA LEU A 102 -12.52 8.30 -2.25
C LEU A 102 -11.16 8.16 -2.93
N MET A 103 -10.15 8.96 -2.55
CA MET A 103 -8.79 8.83 -3.05
C MET A 103 -8.19 7.47 -2.70
N THR A 104 -8.34 7.00 -1.46
CA THR A 104 -7.85 5.66 -1.08
C THR A 104 -8.57 4.54 -1.86
N SER A 105 -9.87 4.68 -2.10
CA SER A 105 -10.65 3.71 -2.88
C SER A 105 -10.18 3.65 -4.34
N ILE A 106 -9.91 4.81 -4.95
CA ILE A 106 -9.34 4.88 -6.31
C ILE A 106 -7.98 4.20 -6.36
N VAL A 107 -7.10 4.47 -5.39
CA VAL A 107 -5.77 3.84 -5.34
C VAL A 107 -5.89 2.32 -5.25
N VAL A 108 -6.79 1.79 -4.41
CA VAL A 108 -7.04 0.35 -4.31
C VAL A 108 -7.54 -0.23 -5.64
N VAL A 109 -8.47 0.44 -6.31
CA VAL A 109 -8.99 0.01 -7.63
C VAL A 109 -7.87 0.00 -8.67
N CYS A 110 -7.02 1.03 -8.72
CA CYS A 110 -5.88 1.10 -9.63
C CYS A 110 -4.83 0.02 -9.36
N LEU A 111 -4.55 -0.29 -8.09
CA LEU A 111 -3.63 -1.38 -7.73
C LEU A 111 -4.21 -2.75 -8.11
N CYS A 112 -5.50 -2.98 -7.88
CA CYS A 112 -6.18 -4.20 -8.30
C CYS A 112 -6.18 -4.36 -9.82
N SER A 113 -6.47 -3.31 -10.59
CA SER A 113 -6.46 -3.38 -12.06
C SER A 113 -5.05 -3.63 -12.60
N LEU A 114 -4.03 -2.99 -12.05
CA LEU A 114 -2.63 -3.23 -12.39
C LEU A 114 -2.22 -4.68 -12.10
N GLY A 115 -2.58 -5.20 -10.92
CA GLY A 115 -2.32 -6.59 -10.53
C GLY A 115 -2.98 -7.60 -11.47
N LEU A 116 -4.24 -7.36 -11.85
CA LEU A 116 -4.96 -8.19 -12.82
C LEU A 116 -4.27 -8.19 -14.18
N SER A 117 -3.89 -7.02 -14.71
CA SER A 117 -3.20 -6.92 -16.00
C SER A 117 -1.85 -7.63 -16.00
N LEU A 118 -1.05 -7.50 -14.94
CA LEU A 118 0.23 -8.21 -14.81
C LEU A 118 0.02 -9.73 -14.69
N SER A 119 -0.99 -10.15 -13.93
CA SER A 119 -1.32 -11.56 -13.77
C SER A 119 -1.74 -12.21 -15.09
N PHE A 120 -2.50 -11.51 -15.93
CA PHE A 120 -2.95 -12.02 -17.23
C PHE A 120 -1.76 -12.36 -18.13
N GLU A 121 -0.85 -11.39 -18.31
CA GLU A 121 0.30 -11.54 -19.20
C GLU A 121 1.22 -12.68 -18.76
N PHE A 122 1.48 -12.80 -17.45
CA PHE A 122 2.33 -13.85 -16.91
C PHE A 122 1.67 -15.23 -17.03
N SER A 123 0.38 -15.34 -16.69
CA SER A 123 -0.35 -16.60 -16.73
C SER A 123 -0.48 -17.13 -18.16
N PHE A 124 -0.92 -16.29 -19.11
CA PHE A 124 -1.16 -16.72 -20.48
C PHE A 124 0.12 -17.03 -21.26
N ARG A 125 1.21 -16.31 -21.03
CA ARG A 125 2.50 -16.64 -21.67
C ARG A 125 2.99 -18.04 -21.30
N ASN A 126 2.78 -18.46 -20.07
CA ASN A 126 3.14 -19.80 -19.62
C ASN A 126 2.24 -20.86 -20.25
N VAL A 127 0.93 -20.59 -20.35
CA VAL A 127 -0.03 -21.49 -21.00
C VAL A 127 0.26 -21.64 -22.50
N GLU A 128 0.49 -20.53 -23.22
CA GLU A 128 0.83 -20.58 -24.66
C GLU A 128 2.12 -21.35 -24.90
N ARG A 129 3.14 -21.14 -24.06
CA ARG A 129 4.41 -21.87 -24.15
C ARG A 129 4.21 -23.37 -23.91
N GLY A 130 3.51 -23.74 -22.85
CA GLY A 130 3.23 -25.15 -22.53
C GLY A 130 2.43 -25.84 -23.63
N PHE A 131 1.39 -25.17 -24.14
CA PHE A 131 0.59 -25.67 -25.26
C PHE A 131 1.42 -25.83 -26.54
N GLY A 132 2.34 -24.90 -26.80
CA GLY A 132 3.29 -24.97 -27.92
C GLY A 132 4.27 -26.13 -27.81
N GLU A 133 4.83 -26.37 -26.62
CA GLU A 133 5.76 -27.48 -26.37
C GLU A 133 5.05 -28.84 -26.46
N GLU A 134 3.85 -28.97 -25.88
CA GLU A 134 3.05 -30.19 -25.93
C GLU A 134 2.61 -30.51 -27.36
N SER A 135 2.18 -29.52 -28.14
CA SER A 135 1.74 -29.71 -29.51
C SER A 135 2.86 -30.24 -30.41
N VAL A 136 4.07 -29.67 -30.32
CA VAL A 136 5.20 -30.18 -31.10
C VAL A 136 5.69 -31.53 -30.59
N LYS A 137 5.60 -31.79 -29.28
CA LYS A 137 5.90 -33.11 -28.72
C LYS A 137 4.95 -34.18 -29.28
N LYS A 138 3.64 -33.91 -29.31
CA LYS A 138 2.64 -34.81 -29.89
C LYS A 138 2.92 -35.07 -31.37
N LEU A 139 3.18 -34.04 -32.15
CA LEU A 139 3.53 -34.19 -33.57
C LEU A 139 4.81 -35.01 -33.76
N SER A 140 5.86 -34.71 -32.97
CA SER A 140 7.12 -35.44 -33.03
C SER A 140 6.97 -36.91 -32.66
N ASN A 141 6.14 -37.24 -31.67
CA ASN A 141 5.87 -38.62 -31.30
C ASN A 141 5.06 -39.33 -32.39
N SER A 142 4.00 -38.69 -32.90
CA SER A 142 3.20 -39.25 -34.01
C SER A 142 4.05 -39.51 -35.25
N LEU A 143 4.98 -38.60 -35.59
CA LEU A 143 5.90 -38.80 -36.71
C LEU A 143 6.90 -39.94 -36.46
N HIS A 144 7.34 -40.11 -35.22
CA HIS A 144 8.21 -41.23 -34.85
C HIS A 144 7.47 -42.56 -34.97
N ASP A 145 6.25 -42.64 -34.44
CA ASP A 145 5.40 -43.83 -34.54
C ASP A 145 5.10 -44.19 -36.01
N ASP A 146 4.77 -43.18 -36.84
CA ASP A 146 4.55 -43.38 -38.28
C ASP A 146 5.83 -43.87 -38.98
N PHE A 147 6.99 -43.34 -38.61
CA PHE A 147 8.27 -43.77 -39.14
C PHE A 147 8.58 -45.22 -38.77
N ASP A 148 8.34 -45.63 -37.53
CA ASP A 148 8.56 -47.01 -37.07
C ASP A 148 7.64 -48.00 -37.80
N VAL A 149 6.38 -47.63 -38.02
CA VAL A 149 5.43 -48.42 -38.83
C VAL A 149 5.92 -48.57 -40.26
N LEU A 150 6.36 -47.47 -40.89
CA LEU A 150 6.90 -47.49 -42.24
C LEU A 150 8.20 -48.30 -42.33
N PHE A 151 9.07 -48.19 -41.33
CA PHE A 151 10.33 -48.90 -41.25
C PHE A 151 10.09 -50.41 -41.18
N ASN A 152 9.19 -50.86 -40.30
CA ASN A 152 8.85 -52.27 -40.17
C ASN A 152 8.27 -52.85 -41.46
N LYS A 153 7.44 -52.09 -42.19
CA LYS A 153 6.95 -52.50 -43.52
C LYS A 153 8.08 -52.57 -44.55
N LEU A 154 8.98 -51.58 -44.57
CA LEU A 154 10.08 -51.51 -45.55
C LEU A 154 11.11 -52.62 -45.32
N TYR A 155 11.37 -53.01 -44.07
CA TYR A 155 12.37 -54.00 -43.72
C TYR A 155 12.15 -55.33 -44.45
N GLU A 156 10.90 -55.79 -44.56
CA GLU A 156 10.57 -57.03 -45.26
C GLU A 156 10.93 -56.96 -46.76
N TYR A 157 10.66 -55.83 -47.42
CA TYR A 157 10.98 -55.64 -48.84
C TYR A 157 12.47 -55.39 -49.10
N ALA A 158 13.14 -54.70 -48.18
CA ALA A 158 14.57 -54.40 -48.30
C ALA A 158 15.47 -55.62 -48.07
N ALA A 159 14.94 -56.69 -47.46
CA ALA A 159 15.64 -57.94 -47.20
C ALA A 159 15.64 -58.91 -48.40
N TRP A 160 14.95 -58.59 -49.50
CA TRP A 160 14.88 -59.49 -50.66
C TRP A 160 16.19 -59.50 -51.45
N ASP A 161 16.65 -60.71 -51.82
CA ASP A 161 17.85 -60.91 -52.64
C ASP A 161 17.74 -60.20 -53.99
N ASP A 162 16.55 -60.12 -54.58
CA ASP A 162 16.31 -59.42 -55.85
C ASP A 162 16.59 -57.92 -55.74
N VAL A 163 16.16 -57.28 -54.64
CA VAL A 163 16.43 -55.86 -54.37
C VAL A 163 17.93 -55.64 -54.18
N PHE A 164 18.61 -56.54 -53.46
CA PHE A 164 20.05 -56.48 -53.27
C PHE A 164 20.81 -56.62 -54.59
N ASN A 165 20.47 -57.62 -55.41
CA ASN A 165 21.10 -57.88 -56.70
C ASN A 165 20.92 -56.71 -57.67
N ILE A 166 19.72 -56.11 -57.72
CA ILE A 166 19.44 -54.94 -58.56
C ILE A 166 20.30 -53.73 -58.16
N VAL A 167 20.47 -53.50 -56.86
CA VAL A 167 21.32 -52.40 -56.36
C VAL A 167 22.81 -52.67 -56.66
N GLN A 168 23.27 -53.92 -56.56
CA GLN A 168 24.66 -54.29 -56.88
C GLN A 168 24.96 -54.22 -58.39
N GLU A 169 24.04 -54.70 -59.22
CA GLU A 169 24.16 -54.67 -60.68
C GLU A 169 23.94 -53.26 -61.25
N GLN A 170 23.42 -52.32 -60.46
CA GLN A 170 23.10 -50.94 -60.84
C GLN A 170 22.19 -50.85 -62.06
N SER A 171 21.37 -51.87 -62.30
CA SER A 171 20.49 -51.95 -63.47
C SER A 171 19.23 -51.12 -63.26
N VAL A 172 19.17 -49.97 -63.93
CA VAL A 172 18.00 -49.08 -63.90
C VAL A 172 16.74 -49.78 -64.40
N GLN A 173 16.86 -50.56 -65.49
CA GLN A 173 15.72 -51.22 -66.11
C GLN A 173 15.09 -52.26 -65.16
N LYS A 174 15.91 -53.06 -64.48
CA LYS A 174 15.40 -54.03 -63.50
C LYS A 174 14.77 -53.33 -62.28
N ALA A 175 15.35 -52.20 -61.84
CA ALA A 175 14.78 -51.40 -60.77
C ALA A 175 13.40 -50.84 -61.14
N ASP A 176 13.23 -50.29 -62.35
CA ASP A 176 11.95 -49.75 -62.80
C ASP A 176 10.88 -50.84 -62.97
N VAL A 177 11.25 -52.04 -63.43
CA VAL A 177 10.33 -53.20 -63.51
C VAL A 177 9.87 -53.60 -62.11
N LEU A 178 10.78 -53.80 -61.17
CA LEU A 178 10.46 -54.16 -59.79
C LEU A 178 9.58 -53.10 -59.12
N LEU A 179 9.92 -51.82 -59.26
CA LEU A 179 9.14 -50.73 -58.68
C LEU A 179 7.74 -50.65 -59.26
N ASN A 180 7.56 -50.89 -60.56
CA ASN A 180 6.22 -50.90 -61.17
C ASN A 180 5.40 -52.13 -60.79
N GLU A 181 6.03 -53.29 -60.64
CA GLU A 181 5.37 -54.56 -60.33
C GLU A 181 4.93 -54.61 -58.86
N TYR A 182 5.83 -54.33 -57.92
CA TYR A 182 5.55 -54.44 -56.49
C TYR A 182 5.01 -53.15 -55.88
N PHE A 183 5.35 -51.99 -56.45
CA PHE A 183 4.98 -50.68 -55.92
C PHE A 183 4.16 -49.86 -56.91
N SER A 184 3.22 -50.51 -57.58
CA SER A 184 2.18 -49.83 -58.35
C SER A 184 1.43 -48.81 -57.50
N CYS A 185 0.96 -47.73 -58.13
CA CYS A 185 0.29 -46.65 -57.42
C CYS A 185 -0.97 -47.14 -56.65
N ASP A 186 -1.67 -48.16 -57.16
CA ASP A 186 -2.82 -48.77 -56.47
C ASP A 186 -2.43 -49.61 -55.25
N TYR A 187 -1.28 -50.27 -55.28
CA TYR A 187 -0.73 -50.94 -54.10
C TYR A 187 -0.28 -49.90 -53.07
N MET A 188 0.50 -48.90 -53.49
CA MET A 188 1.02 -47.84 -52.61
C MET A 188 -0.11 -47.10 -51.87
N LYS A 189 -1.21 -46.77 -52.56
CA LYS A 189 -2.41 -46.17 -51.94
C LYS A 189 -3.05 -47.07 -50.89
N ARG A 190 -3.13 -48.39 -51.13
CA ARG A 190 -3.70 -49.35 -50.18
C ARG A 190 -2.78 -49.59 -48.97
N ALA A 191 -1.46 -49.51 -49.18
CA ALA A 191 -0.45 -49.71 -48.15
C ALA A 191 -0.14 -48.45 -47.32
N ASN A 192 -0.75 -47.31 -47.64
CA ASN A 192 -0.44 -45.97 -47.11
C ASN A 192 1.02 -45.56 -47.34
N LEU A 193 1.55 -45.82 -48.54
CA LEU A 193 2.90 -45.44 -48.96
C LEU A 193 2.82 -44.30 -49.97
N ASN A 194 3.51 -43.19 -49.69
CA ASN A 194 3.53 -42.03 -50.58
C ASN A 194 4.70 -42.06 -51.57
N TYR A 195 5.84 -42.59 -51.11
CA TYR A 195 7.11 -42.62 -51.84
C TYR A 195 7.89 -43.88 -51.44
N ILE A 196 8.54 -44.53 -52.41
CA ILE A 196 9.52 -45.60 -52.16
C ILE A 196 10.82 -45.31 -52.91
N MET A 197 11.93 -45.45 -52.19
CA MET A 197 13.26 -44.97 -52.57
C MET A 197 14.29 -46.07 -52.38
N MET A 198 15.07 -46.34 -53.43
CA MET A 198 16.25 -47.19 -53.40
C MET A 198 17.49 -46.30 -53.34
N TYR A 199 18.37 -46.61 -52.40
CA TYR A 199 19.63 -45.92 -52.20
C TYR A 199 20.78 -46.91 -52.33
N PHE A 200 21.91 -46.40 -52.83
CA PHE A 200 23.17 -47.12 -52.75
C PHE A 200 23.70 -47.16 -51.31
N PRO A 201 24.60 -48.09 -50.98
CA PRO A 201 25.25 -48.15 -49.66
C PRO A 201 25.96 -46.85 -49.25
N ASN A 202 26.41 -46.04 -50.22
CA ASN A 202 27.01 -44.73 -50.00
C ASN A 202 25.98 -43.59 -49.81
N GLN A 203 24.70 -43.93 -49.60
CA GLN A 203 23.57 -43.01 -49.38
C GLN A 203 23.22 -42.14 -50.59
N THR A 204 23.72 -42.45 -51.78
CA THR A 204 23.31 -41.75 -53.01
C THR A 204 22.00 -42.35 -53.54
N PHE A 205 21.08 -41.49 -53.98
CA PHE A 205 19.80 -41.89 -54.54
C PHE A 205 20.01 -42.71 -55.83
N PHE A 206 19.40 -43.89 -55.90
CA PHE A 206 19.44 -44.74 -57.10
C PHE A 206 18.16 -44.57 -57.92
N ARG A 207 17.03 -45.08 -57.43
CA ARG A 207 15.73 -45.06 -58.11
C ARG A 207 14.58 -44.99 -57.11
N GLY A 208 13.42 -44.54 -57.55
CA GLY A 208 12.25 -44.44 -56.69
C GLY A 208 10.99 -44.05 -57.44
N VAL A 209 9.85 -44.36 -56.85
CA VAL A 209 8.53 -44.04 -57.37
C VAL A 209 7.71 -43.32 -56.31
N ASN A 210 6.87 -42.40 -56.76
CA ASN A 210 5.95 -41.67 -55.90
C ASN A 210 4.52 -41.79 -56.42
N CYS A 211 3.59 -42.02 -55.51
CA CYS A 211 2.17 -42.12 -55.81
C CYS A 211 1.40 -41.21 -54.86
N PHE A 212 1.45 -39.90 -55.13
CA PHE A 212 0.60 -38.94 -54.45
C PHE A 212 0.30 -37.75 -55.36
N GLY A 213 -0.96 -37.31 -55.38
CA GLY A 213 -1.36 -36.04 -56.00
C GLY A 213 -1.09 -34.91 -55.00
N GLY A 214 0.16 -34.45 -54.95
CA GLY A 214 0.57 -33.42 -53.99
C GLY A 214 -0.17 -32.11 -54.20
N VAL A 215 -1.05 -31.75 -53.27
CA VAL A 215 -1.48 -30.35 -53.15
C VAL A 215 -0.30 -29.59 -52.53
N LYS A 216 0.25 -28.60 -53.23
CA LYS A 216 1.23 -27.68 -52.64
C LYS A 216 0.56 -26.93 -51.50
N ARG A 217 0.70 -27.42 -50.27
CA ARG A 217 0.33 -26.64 -49.08
C ARG A 217 1.33 -25.50 -48.95
N GLN A 218 0.87 -24.27 -49.18
CA GLN A 218 1.65 -23.12 -48.78
C GLN A 218 1.75 -23.12 -47.26
N CYS A 219 2.97 -23.27 -46.75
CA CYS A 219 3.23 -23.12 -45.32
C CYS A 219 2.97 -21.65 -44.93
N TYR A 220 2.35 -21.44 -43.77
CA TYR A 220 2.06 -20.10 -43.29
C TYR A 220 3.37 -19.33 -43.05
N THR A 221 3.65 -18.31 -43.85
CA THR A 221 4.81 -17.42 -43.65
C THR A 221 4.48 -16.39 -42.58
N SER A 222 5.09 -16.58 -41.42
CA SER A 222 4.93 -15.77 -40.20
C SER A 222 5.67 -14.42 -40.32
N THR A 223 5.28 -13.57 -41.26
CA THR A 223 5.90 -12.25 -41.45
C THR A 223 5.07 -11.10 -40.89
N GLU A 224 3.93 -11.38 -40.25
CA GLU A 224 3.09 -10.33 -39.66
C GLU A 224 3.15 -10.34 -38.13
N SER A 225 3.68 -9.24 -37.59
CA SER A 225 3.68 -8.91 -36.17
C SER A 225 2.23 -8.62 -35.73
N GLY A 226 1.49 -9.69 -35.44
CA GLY A 226 0.03 -9.66 -35.22
C GLY A 226 -0.69 -10.97 -35.60
N SER A 227 0.04 -11.99 -36.05
CA SER A 227 -0.55 -13.22 -36.58
C SER A 227 -1.48 -13.94 -35.60
N THR A 228 -2.65 -14.35 -36.10
CA THR A 228 -3.61 -15.28 -35.46
C THR A 228 -3.01 -16.65 -35.14
N ARG A 229 -1.73 -16.86 -35.44
CA ARG A 229 -1.00 -18.09 -35.24
C ARG A 229 0.36 -17.82 -34.63
N PHE A 230 0.94 -18.80 -33.96
CA PHE A 230 2.32 -18.80 -33.51
C PHE A 230 3.00 -20.10 -33.91
N SER A 231 4.33 -20.09 -34.02
CA SER A 231 5.10 -21.25 -34.44
C SER A 231 5.92 -21.79 -33.29
N SER A 232 5.90 -23.10 -33.11
CA SER A 232 6.73 -23.82 -32.15
C SER A 232 7.67 -24.75 -32.88
N PHE A 233 8.90 -24.89 -32.37
CA PHE A 233 9.98 -25.61 -33.01
C PHE A 233 10.54 -26.68 -32.09
N LYS A 234 10.83 -27.87 -32.64
CA LYS A 234 11.54 -28.93 -31.93
C LYS A 234 12.62 -29.51 -32.82
N LEU A 235 13.80 -29.67 -32.23
CA LEU A 235 14.90 -30.41 -32.83
C LEU A 235 14.67 -31.91 -32.61
N VAL A 236 14.72 -32.67 -33.69
CA VAL A 236 14.64 -34.13 -33.67
C VAL A 236 15.97 -34.70 -34.12
N ASN A 237 16.43 -35.68 -33.34
CA ASN A 237 17.64 -36.41 -33.63
C ASN A 237 17.36 -37.47 -34.70
N ASP A 238 18.33 -37.67 -35.57
CA ASP A 238 18.41 -38.79 -36.49
C ASP A 238 18.64 -40.12 -35.74
N TRP A 239 18.54 -41.25 -36.45
CA TRP A 239 18.86 -42.59 -35.94
C TRP A 239 20.30 -42.68 -35.40
N SER A 240 21.21 -41.84 -35.90
CA SER A 240 22.59 -41.71 -35.43
C SER A 240 22.73 -40.87 -34.14
N GLY A 241 21.63 -40.34 -33.60
CA GLY A 241 21.61 -39.48 -32.42
C GLY A 241 21.99 -38.02 -32.68
N GLN A 242 22.26 -37.63 -33.93
CA GLN A 242 22.62 -36.26 -34.32
C GLN A 242 21.39 -35.43 -34.69
N GLN A 243 21.37 -34.14 -34.36
CA GLN A 243 20.25 -33.25 -34.71
C GLN A 243 20.19 -33.04 -36.24
N ALA A 244 19.19 -33.62 -36.92
CA ALA A 244 19.09 -33.56 -38.38
C ALA A 244 17.81 -32.87 -38.87
N VAL A 245 16.74 -32.86 -38.06
CA VAL A 245 15.43 -32.37 -38.48
C VAL A 245 14.89 -31.35 -37.49
N VAL A 246 14.38 -30.23 -38.01
CA VAL A 246 13.60 -29.26 -37.23
C VAL A 246 12.14 -29.43 -37.61
N ILE A 247 11.32 -29.80 -36.63
CA ILE A 247 9.87 -29.82 -36.77
C ILE A 247 9.35 -28.44 -36.39
N ARG A 248 8.64 -27.79 -37.31
CA ARG A 248 7.84 -26.59 -37.07
C ARG A 248 6.37 -26.98 -36.97
N THR A 249 5.68 -26.47 -35.97
CA THR A 249 4.21 -26.56 -35.88
C THR A 249 3.63 -25.16 -35.78
N ASP A 250 2.69 -24.84 -36.68
CA ASP A 250 1.96 -23.58 -36.66
C ASP A 250 0.62 -23.77 -35.94
N ILE A 251 0.43 -23.08 -34.83
CA ILE A 251 -0.67 -23.24 -33.88
C ILE A 251 -1.55 -21.98 -33.91
N SER A 252 -2.88 -22.15 -33.86
CA SER A 252 -3.83 -21.03 -33.77
C SER A 252 -3.83 -20.39 -32.39
N ARG A 253 -3.91 -19.05 -32.30
CA ARG A 253 -4.04 -18.26 -31.05
C ARG A 253 -5.50 -18.17 -30.56
N GLU A 254 -6.38 -19.06 -30.97
CA GLU A 254 -7.78 -19.11 -30.50
C GLU A 254 -7.90 -19.23 -28.96
N VAL A 255 -6.98 -19.95 -28.32
CA VAL A 255 -6.94 -20.06 -26.86
C VAL A 255 -6.68 -18.71 -26.19
N TYR A 256 -5.86 -17.86 -26.82
CA TYR A 256 -5.58 -16.51 -26.32
C TYR A 256 -6.80 -15.59 -26.44
N SER A 257 -7.52 -15.63 -27.56
CA SER A 257 -8.71 -14.79 -27.76
C SER A 257 -9.88 -15.19 -26.84
N LEU A 258 -10.12 -16.50 -26.68
CA LEU A 258 -11.07 -17.01 -25.68
C LEU A 258 -10.62 -16.66 -24.26
N GLY A 259 -9.32 -16.78 -23.99
CA GLY A 259 -8.71 -16.44 -22.73
C GLY A 259 -8.89 -14.98 -22.33
N TRP A 260 -8.73 -14.05 -23.28
CA TRP A 260 -8.99 -12.62 -23.06
C TRP A 260 -10.44 -12.34 -22.68
N LEU A 261 -11.40 -13.00 -23.33
CA LEU A 261 -12.81 -12.86 -23.02
C LEU A 261 -13.14 -13.35 -21.60
N SER A 262 -12.65 -14.55 -21.25
CA SER A 262 -12.80 -15.08 -19.89
C SER A 262 -12.15 -14.17 -18.85
N PHE A 263 -10.96 -13.67 -19.14
CA PHE A 263 -10.27 -12.72 -18.28
C PHE A 263 -11.08 -11.44 -18.08
N LEU A 264 -11.62 -10.85 -19.16
CA LEU A 264 -12.44 -9.65 -19.08
C LEU A 264 -13.66 -9.85 -18.15
N TYR A 265 -14.38 -10.97 -18.27
CA TYR A 265 -15.50 -11.28 -17.38
C TYR A 265 -15.05 -11.40 -15.92
N THR A 266 -13.94 -12.09 -15.65
CA THR A 266 -13.41 -12.21 -14.28
C THR A 266 -12.92 -10.86 -13.72
N ALA A 267 -12.28 -10.04 -14.55
CA ALA A 267 -11.78 -8.72 -14.18
C ALA A 267 -12.94 -7.77 -13.86
N ILE A 268 -14.00 -7.77 -14.67
CA ILE A 268 -15.22 -6.99 -14.41
C ILE A 268 -15.89 -7.45 -13.10
N ALA A 269 -16.00 -8.76 -12.86
CA ALA A 269 -16.60 -9.27 -11.62
C ALA A 269 -15.80 -8.86 -10.37
N ILE A 270 -14.48 -8.95 -10.41
CA ILE A 270 -13.59 -8.54 -9.30
C ILE A 270 -13.66 -7.02 -9.10
N LEU A 271 -13.61 -6.22 -10.17
CA LEU A 271 -13.74 -4.77 -10.08
C LEU A 271 -15.10 -4.36 -9.51
N ALA A 272 -16.19 -5.00 -9.94
CA ALA A 272 -17.52 -4.76 -9.40
C ALA A 272 -17.58 -5.05 -7.89
N LEU A 273 -16.97 -6.16 -7.44
CA LEU A 273 -16.88 -6.49 -6.02
C LEU A 273 -16.09 -5.45 -5.22
N VAL A 274 -14.94 -5.01 -5.72
CA VAL A 274 -14.10 -3.98 -5.07
C VAL A 274 -14.85 -2.65 -4.96
N ILE A 275 -15.54 -2.24 -6.03
CA ILE A 275 -16.34 -1.01 -6.04
C ILE A 275 -17.51 -1.12 -5.05
N LEU A 276 -18.22 -2.25 -5.03
CA LEU A 276 -19.31 -2.48 -4.09
C LEU A 276 -18.81 -2.39 -2.64
N MET A 277 -17.66 -3.01 -2.34
CA MET A 277 -17.06 -2.93 -1.01
C MET A 277 -16.64 -1.51 -0.64
N ALA A 278 -16.07 -0.74 -1.58
CA ALA A 278 -15.71 0.66 -1.36
C ALA A 278 -16.95 1.52 -1.06
N ILE A 279 -18.05 1.32 -1.79
CA ILE A 279 -19.33 2.01 -1.53
C ILE A 279 -19.87 1.62 -0.15
N ALA A 280 -19.84 0.34 0.20
CA ALA A 280 -20.30 -0.14 1.50
C ALA A 280 -19.50 0.50 2.65
N VAL A 281 -18.17 0.58 2.53
CA VAL A 281 -17.30 1.26 3.51
C VAL A 281 -17.61 2.76 3.57
N MET A 282 -17.82 3.42 2.43
CA MET A 282 -18.17 4.84 2.38
C MET A 282 -19.49 5.13 3.11
N ILE A 283 -20.51 4.31 2.87
CA ILE A 283 -21.81 4.39 3.57
C ILE A 283 -21.62 4.14 5.06
N PHE A 284 -20.86 3.10 5.43
CA PHE A 284 -20.58 2.76 6.82
C PHE A 284 -19.93 3.94 7.57
N VAL A 285 -18.86 4.54 7.02
CA VAL A 285 -18.18 5.66 7.68
C VAL A 285 -19.08 6.89 7.78
N GLU A 286 -19.84 7.22 6.74
CA GLU A 286 -20.76 8.36 6.74
C GLU A 286 -21.84 8.20 7.84
N PHE A 287 -22.49 7.04 7.90
CA PHE A 287 -23.63 6.82 8.78
C PHE A 287 -23.23 6.50 10.23
N VAL A 288 -22.18 5.69 10.43
CA VAL A 288 -21.80 5.20 11.75
C VAL A 288 -20.87 6.19 12.45
N VAL A 289 -19.84 6.68 11.77
CA VAL A 289 -18.79 7.49 12.43
C VAL A 289 -19.06 8.98 12.26
N LEU A 290 -19.15 9.47 11.02
CA LEU A 290 -19.10 10.90 10.72
C LEU A 290 -20.33 11.65 11.26
N ARG A 291 -21.52 11.07 11.12
CA ARG A 291 -22.76 11.65 11.69
C ARG A 291 -22.71 11.75 13.21
N ARG A 292 -22.14 10.77 13.91
CA ARG A 292 -22.02 10.76 15.38
C ARG A 292 -21.04 11.82 15.86
N VAL A 293 -19.84 11.88 15.28
CA VAL A 293 -18.82 12.89 15.61
C VAL A 293 -19.39 14.30 15.44
N LEU A 294 -20.11 14.55 14.34
CA LEU A 294 -20.72 15.85 14.09
C LEU A 294 -21.91 16.17 15.01
N LYS A 295 -22.58 15.15 15.58
CA LYS A 295 -23.60 15.36 16.62
C LYS A 295 -22.95 15.81 17.92
N ILE A 296 -21.86 15.15 18.34
CA ILE A 296 -21.09 15.54 19.53
C ILE A 296 -20.51 16.95 19.36
N GLY A 297 -19.89 17.24 18.21
CA GLY A 297 -19.35 18.58 17.94
C GLY A 297 -20.41 19.69 17.95
N ARG A 298 -21.61 19.43 17.41
CA ARG A 298 -22.73 20.37 17.50
C ARG A 298 -23.24 20.57 18.93
N PHE A 299 -23.29 19.49 19.71
CA PHE A 299 -23.69 19.56 21.13
C PHE A 299 -22.72 20.45 21.93
N VAL A 300 -21.42 20.21 21.84
CA VAL A 300 -20.41 21.02 22.54
C VAL A 300 -20.51 22.49 22.15
N ARG A 301 -20.73 22.77 20.85
CA ARG A 301 -20.93 24.14 20.35
C ARG A 301 -22.21 24.78 20.91
N SER A 302 -23.30 24.02 21.04
CA SER A 302 -24.54 24.53 21.66
C SER A 302 -24.38 24.83 23.14
N VAL A 303 -23.69 23.97 23.90
CA VAL A 303 -23.39 24.20 25.33
C VAL A 303 -22.55 25.46 25.51
N THR A 304 -21.55 25.65 24.64
CA THR A 304 -20.67 26.83 24.69
C THR A 304 -21.44 28.12 24.36
N ASN A 305 -22.29 28.09 23.32
CA ASN A 305 -23.02 29.29 22.88
C ASN A 305 -24.18 29.67 23.81
N GLU A 306 -24.87 28.69 24.38
CA GLU A 306 -26.01 28.90 25.29
C GLU A 306 -25.55 29.11 26.75
N ASN A 307 -24.27 28.84 27.05
CA ASN A 307 -23.68 28.85 28.40
C ASN A 307 -24.46 28.01 29.44
N ASP A 308 -25.19 26.99 28.96
CA ASP A 308 -25.96 26.07 29.79
C ASP A 308 -25.13 24.81 30.07
N LEU A 309 -24.36 24.87 31.16
CA LEU A 309 -23.50 23.78 31.62
C LEU A 309 -24.29 22.59 32.17
N SER A 310 -25.61 22.68 32.34
CA SER A 310 -26.45 21.62 32.90
C SER A 310 -26.78 20.53 31.88
N ARG A 311 -26.63 20.82 30.58
CA ARG A 311 -26.86 19.84 29.52
C ARG A 311 -25.84 18.72 29.58
N ARG A 312 -26.26 17.51 29.21
CA ARG A 312 -25.41 16.31 29.15
C ARG A 312 -25.57 15.59 27.82
N LEU A 313 -24.49 14.97 27.35
CA LEU A 313 -24.53 14.01 26.28
C LEU A 313 -25.09 12.70 26.81
N VAL A 314 -26.07 12.13 26.12
CA VAL A 314 -26.51 10.76 26.40
C VAL A 314 -25.44 9.82 25.89
N ASN A 315 -24.97 8.90 26.73
CA ASN A 315 -24.07 7.84 26.30
C ASN A 315 -24.85 6.87 25.39
N MET A 316 -24.67 7.02 24.07
CA MET A 316 -25.42 6.25 23.06
C MET A 316 -24.73 4.94 22.69
N SER A 317 -23.51 4.68 23.17
CA SER A 317 -22.61 3.67 22.63
C SER A 317 -21.53 3.31 23.66
N SER A 318 -21.00 2.08 23.59
CA SER A 318 -19.86 1.58 24.38
C SER A 318 -18.60 1.43 23.53
N ASP A 319 -18.49 2.22 22.47
CA ASP A 319 -17.30 2.36 21.62
C ASP A 319 -16.45 3.55 22.10
N GLU A 320 -15.35 3.83 21.42
CA GLU A 320 -14.42 4.92 21.75
C GLU A 320 -15.11 6.31 21.69
N LEU A 321 -16.17 6.44 20.89
CA LEU A 321 -17.02 7.64 20.86
C LEU A 321 -17.92 7.76 22.10
N GLY A 322 -18.32 6.63 22.68
CA GLY A 322 -18.98 6.53 23.98
C GLY A 322 -18.10 6.98 25.13
N ASP A 323 -16.84 6.53 25.14
CA ASP A 323 -15.86 6.95 26.15
C ASP A 323 -15.60 8.46 26.07
N LEU A 324 -15.42 9.01 24.85
CA LEU A 324 -15.30 10.45 24.65
C LEU A 324 -16.54 11.23 25.16
N SER A 325 -17.74 10.68 25.00
CA SER A 325 -18.97 11.28 25.54
C SER A 325 -18.95 11.31 27.07
N ALA A 326 -18.46 10.25 27.72
CA ALA A 326 -18.31 10.18 29.17
C ALA A 326 -17.29 11.21 29.67
N ASP A 327 -16.15 11.34 28.99
CA ASP A 327 -15.10 12.33 29.34
C ASP A 327 -15.60 13.77 29.21
N ILE A 328 -16.34 14.09 28.14
CA ILE A 328 -16.95 15.42 27.96
C ILE A 328 -17.95 15.73 29.09
N ASN A 329 -18.77 14.75 29.48
CA ASN A 329 -19.70 14.92 30.59
C ASN A 329 -18.95 15.13 31.92
N GLY A 330 -17.85 14.42 32.17
CA GLY A 330 -17.00 14.62 33.33
C GLY A 330 -16.42 16.04 33.40
N MET A 331 -15.96 16.57 32.27
CA MET A 331 -15.51 17.96 32.16
C MET A 331 -16.64 18.96 32.45
N LEU A 332 -17.85 18.74 31.92
CA LEU A 332 -19.01 19.62 32.19
C LEU A 332 -19.40 19.65 33.66
N VAL A 333 -19.33 18.51 34.35
CA VAL A 333 -19.54 18.43 35.81
C VAL A 333 -18.50 19.26 36.55
N ALA A 334 -17.22 19.15 36.19
CA ALA A 334 -16.16 19.94 36.82
C ALA A 334 -16.36 21.45 36.62
N LEU A 335 -16.79 21.87 35.42
CA LEU A 335 -17.10 23.27 35.12
C LEU A 335 -18.31 23.78 35.90
N GLU A 336 -19.38 23.00 35.99
CA GLU A 336 -20.58 23.35 36.76
C GLU A 336 -20.26 23.52 38.25
N VAL A 337 -19.48 22.59 38.83
CA VAL A 337 -19.01 22.69 40.21
C VAL A 337 -18.16 23.93 40.41
N SER A 338 -17.25 24.23 39.48
CA SER A 338 -16.42 25.44 39.55
C SER A 338 -17.25 26.72 39.48
N GLN A 339 -18.26 26.78 38.60
CA GLN A 339 -19.13 27.95 38.48
C GLN A 339 -20.06 28.12 39.69
N SER A 340 -20.61 27.03 40.21
CA SER A 340 -21.41 27.06 41.44
C SER A 340 -20.57 27.52 42.63
N LYS A 341 -19.34 27.04 42.76
CA LYS A 341 -18.40 27.49 43.79
C LYS A 341 -18.09 28.98 43.67
N LEU A 342 -17.77 29.46 42.47
CA LEU A 342 -17.54 30.88 42.21
C LEU A 342 -18.78 31.73 42.56
N ALA A 343 -19.98 31.28 42.19
CA ALA A 343 -21.21 31.98 42.52
C ALA A 343 -21.46 32.03 44.04
N ASN A 344 -21.24 30.92 44.74
CA ASN A 344 -21.39 30.85 46.19
C ASN A 344 -20.34 31.71 46.92
N ASP A 345 -19.08 31.68 46.48
CA ASP A 345 -18.00 32.49 47.02
C ASP A 345 -18.30 33.99 46.82
N ASN A 346 -18.85 34.38 45.66
CA ASN A 346 -19.31 35.75 45.41
C ASN A 346 -20.46 36.17 46.31
N LEU A 347 -21.46 35.30 46.53
CA LEU A 347 -22.56 35.56 47.45
C LEU A 347 -22.07 35.66 48.90
N MET A 348 -21.14 34.81 49.30
CA MET A 348 -20.54 34.85 50.63
C MET A 348 -19.72 36.12 50.82
N MET A 349 -18.96 36.54 49.81
CA MET A 349 -18.24 37.81 49.82
C MET A 349 -19.20 39.00 50.00
N GLN A 350 -20.31 39.03 49.26
CA GLN A 350 -21.33 40.07 49.41
C GLN A 350 -21.94 40.11 50.82
N ASN A 351 -22.30 38.95 51.38
CA ASN A 351 -22.82 38.85 52.75
C ASN A 351 -21.80 39.32 53.81
N ILE A 352 -20.52 38.99 53.62
CA ILE A 352 -19.45 39.44 54.53
C ILE A 352 -19.30 40.96 54.44
N LEU A 353 -19.26 41.53 53.22
CA LEU A 353 -19.16 42.97 53.02
C LEU A 353 -20.34 43.72 53.67
N GLU A 354 -21.56 43.23 53.49
CA GLU A 354 -22.75 43.82 54.13
C GLU A 354 -22.65 43.78 55.66
N ARG A 355 -22.25 42.65 56.24
CA ARG A 355 -22.04 42.54 57.69
C ARG A 355 -20.95 43.50 58.19
N THR A 356 -19.82 43.60 57.47
CA THR A 356 -18.75 44.52 57.85
C THR A 356 -19.18 45.98 57.76
N ALA A 357 -19.98 46.35 56.75
CA ALA A 357 -20.50 47.71 56.61
C ALA A 357 -21.46 48.07 57.74
N ILE A 358 -22.38 47.16 58.10
CA ILE A 358 -23.32 47.34 59.22
C ILE A 358 -22.56 47.46 60.55
N GLU A 359 -21.54 46.62 60.77
CA GLU A 359 -20.72 46.69 61.98
C GLU A 359 -19.91 48.00 62.07
N GLU A 360 -19.31 48.44 60.96
CA GLU A 360 -18.59 49.72 60.92
C GLU A 360 -19.52 50.90 61.17
N GLU A 361 -20.72 50.90 60.56
CA GLU A 361 -21.73 51.94 60.76
C GLU A 361 -22.19 51.99 62.22
N LYS A 362 -22.44 50.82 62.83
CA LYS A 362 -22.81 50.73 64.25
C LYS A 362 -21.71 51.27 65.15
N SER A 363 -20.45 50.90 64.89
CA SER A 363 -19.28 51.42 65.63
C SER A 363 -19.15 52.95 65.47
N ARG A 364 -19.33 53.45 64.24
CA ARG A 364 -19.27 54.89 63.95
C ARG A 364 -20.38 55.66 64.67
N CYS A 365 -21.60 55.13 64.71
CA CYS A 365 -22.71 55.70 65.46
C CYS A 365 -22.45 55.75 66.97
N ILE A 366 -21.86 54.69 67.54
CA ILE A 366 -21.47 54.67 68.96
C ILE A 366 -20.36 55.70 69.23
N LEU A 367 -19.34 55.77 68.38
CA LEU A 367 -18.27 56.78 68.52
C LEU A 367 -18.82 58.21 68.48
N ASN A 368 -19.77 58.46 67.57
CA ASN A 368 -20.41 59.77 67.40
C ASN A 368 -21.43 60.13 68.49
N SER A 369 -21.89 59.17 69.31
CA SER A 369 -22.79 59.45 70.43
C SER A 369 -22.04 59.89 71.71
N ILE A 370 -20.72 59.65 71.79
CA ILE A 370 -19.87 60.09 72.90
C ILE A 370 -19.65 61.61 72.79
N THR A 371 -19.97 62.35 73.86
CA THR A 371 -19.82 63.82 73.91
C THR A 371 -18.38 64.29 74.07
N ASP A 372 -17.53 63.46 74.66
CA ASP A 372 -16.10 63.72 74.83
C ASP A 372 -15.31 63.47 73.54
N PHE A 373 -14.06 63.92 73.51
CA PHE A 373 -13.20 63.72 72.34
C PHE A 373 -12.68 62.30 72.27
N VAL A 374 -13.00 61.61 71.18
CA VAL A 374 -12.48 60.27 70.89
C VAL A 374 -11.68 60.33 69.60
N VAL A 375 -10.39 60.01 69.73
CA VAL A 375 -9.42 59.98 68.63
C VAL A 375 -8.67 58.67 68.71
N THR A 376 -8.69 57.87 67.65
CA THR A 376 -7.81 56.71 67.53
C THR A 376 -6.63 57.05 66.64
N VAL A 377 -5.45 56.65 67.11
CA VAL A 377 -4.17 56.98 66.49
C VAL A 377 -3.42 55.69 66.22
N GLU A 378 -2.80 55.59 65.06
CA GLU A 378 -1.94 54.47 64.71
C GLU A 378 -0.68 54.50 65.59
N CYS A 379 -0.41 53.40 66.28
CA CYS A 379 0.68 53.33 67.26
C CYS A 379 2.06 53.50 66.63
N SER A 380 2.24 53.09 65.36
CA SER A 380 3.52 53.15 64.64
C SER A 380 3.81 54.52 64.03
N SER A 381 2.80 55.23 63.53
CA SER A 381 2.98 56.45 62.73
C SER A 381 2.51 57.73 63.44
N GLY A 382 1.72 57.61 64.51
CA GLY A 382 1.07 58.75 65.15
C GLY A 382 -0.04 59.37 64.29
N LEU A 383 -0.44 58.73 63.18
CA LEU A 383 -1.47 59.23 62.28
C LEU A 383 -2.86 58.94 62.84
N ILE A 384 -3.76 59.93 62.75
CA ILE A 384 -5.14 59.81 63.22
C ILE A 384 -5.90 58.88 62.26
N ILE A 385 -6.43 57.77 62.76
CA ILE A 385 -7.16 56.75 61.99
C ILE A 385 -8.67 57.04 62.00
N ASN A 386 -9.22 57.40 63.16
CA ASN A 386 -10.66 57.66 63.32
C ASN A 386 -10.90 58.76 64.37
N ILE A 387 -11.96 59.54 64.18
CA ILE A 387 -12.37 60.64 65.05
C ILE A 387 -13.89 60.65 65.18
N ASN A 388 -14.39 61.07 66.34
CA ASN A 388 -15.82 61.30 66.51
C ASN A 388 -16.24 62.72 66.10
N SER A 389 -17.54 62.88 65.81
CA SER A 389 -18.15 64.14 65.42
C SER A 389 -17.96 65.27 66.44
N SER A 390 -17.84 64.95 67.74
CA SER A 390 -17.55 65.93 68.79
C SER A 390 -16.17 66.57 68.60
N PHE A 391 -15.14 65.77 68.35
CA PHE A 391 -13.79 66.25 68.05
C PHE A 391 -13.74 67.02 66.73
N GLU A 392 -14.36 66.49 65.67
CA GLU A 392 -14.39 67.13 64.34
C GLU A 392 -15.05 68.52 64.37
N ASN A 393 -16.22 68.64 64.99
CA ASN A 393 -16.98 69.89 65.03
C ASN A 393 -16.34 70.96 65.92
N LYS A 394 -15.69 70.57 67.03
CA LYS A 394 -15.11 71.52 67.99
C LYS A 394 -13.68 71.94 67.67
N ILE A 395 -12.87 71.06 67.07
CA ILE A 395 -11.44 71.30 66.81
C ILE A 395 -11.16 71.53 65.32
N LEU A 396 -11.66 70.66 64.43
CA LEU A 396 -11.31 70.72 63.01
C LEU A 396 -12.11 71.77 62.24
N LYS A 397 -13.44 71.88 62.44
CA LYS A 397 -14.25 72.94 61.80
C LYS A 397 -13.87 74.36 62.26
N LYS A 398 -13.32 74.48 63.47
CA LYS A 398 -12.77 75.75 63.97
C LYS A 398 -11.48 76.13 63.24
N LYS A 399 -10.73 75.16 62.72
CA LYS A 399 -9.51 75.38 61.92
C LYS A 399 -9.84 75.72 60.46
N THR A 400 -10.88 75.15 59.87
CA THR A 400 -11.30 75.48 58.49
C THR A 400 -11.92 76.88 58.36
N SER A 401 -12.56 77.37 59.43
CA SER A 401 -13.05 78.76 59.53
C SER A 401 -11.96 79.77 59.89
N ILE A 402 -10.78 79.33 60.35
CA ILE A 402 -9.63 80.18 60.66
C ILE A 402 -8.58 80.15 59.52
N ALA A 403 -8.59 79.14 58.63
CA ALA A 403 -7.66 79.01 57.50
C ALA A 403 -8.18 79.56 56.16
N THR A 404 -9.38 80.13 56.09
CA THR A 404 -9.91 80.78 54.88
C THR A 404 -9.85 82.32 54.93
N PHE A 405 -8.95 82.85 55.75
CA PHE A 405 -8.67 84.29 55.82
C PHE A 405 -7.15 84.56 55.92
N HIS A 406 -6.32 83.90 55.10
CA HIS A 406 -5.11 84.55 54.60
C HIS A 406 -4.60 83.91 53.29
N GLU A 407 -4.34 84.80 52.33
CA GLU A 407 -3.54 84.65 51.10
C GLU A 407 -4.23 84.21 49.80
N ILE A 408 -4.61 85.25 49.06
CA ILE A 408 -4.55 85.35 47.60
C ILE A 408 -3.07 85.42 47.18
N HIS A 409 -2.74 84.81 46.03
CA HIS A 409 -1.56 84.96 45.14
C HIS A 409 -0.49 83.85 45.18
N THR A 410 -0.51 82.99 44.15
CA THR A 410 0.55 82.70 43.14
C THR A 410 0.58 81.23 42.67
N PHE A 411 0.47 81.09 41.34
CA PHE A 411 0.68 79.93 40.43
C PHE A 411 -0.21 78.69 40.52
#